data_AF-A0A4S1CCF0-F1
#
_entry.id   AF-A0A4S1CCF0-F1
#
_cell.length_a   1.000
_cell.length_b   1.000
_cell.length_c   1.000
_cell.angle_alpha   90.00
_cell.angle_beta   90.00
_cell.angle_gamma   90.00
#
_symmetry.space_group_name_H-M   'P 1'
#
loop_
_entity.id
_entity.type
_entity.pdbx_description
1 polymer ?
#
loop_
_entity_poly.entity_id
_entity_poly.type
_entity_poly.pdbx_seq_one_letter_code
_entity_poly.pdbx_strand_id
1 'polypeptide(L)'
;MFKGSKFKKTTLFVTTVALLTLVIAFGVQRRCAAQGGGNDYQSIELFTDVLAIVKKSYVEEVDTKKLVYGAINGMLSSLDPHSSFMPPETYKEMKIDTKGAFGGLGIEITVKEGILTVISPIEDTPAFKAGIKAGDQILKIDDKYTKDLTITDAVKRMRGVKGTKVTLTIMREGFDKTKEFVLERDIIQVKSVKYKVLDDGYGYVRISQFQEKTDDDLEKALQALQADKKVLKGLVLDLRNDPGGLLDQAVRVCEHFVPEGKLIVYTEGREKDSQMRFTSRKSHKQGEYPIVVLINSGSASASEIVAGCLQDHKRAVIMGTQSFGKGSVQTIIPLSDNSGLRLTTARYYTPSGRSIQAKGITPDIVAERIEIASTGEKREGMHIREKDLENHFESDKKDAQDEKTAKPAPYKTDEMIKSDSQVLRALDLLKGWEILKTMGKLPS
;
A
#
# COMPACT_ATOMS: atom_id res chain seq x y z
N MET A 1 17.69 68.74 -32.65
CA MET A 1 18.04 67.29 -32.62
C MET A 1 17.78 66.73 -31.23
N PHE A 2 16.63 66.09 -31.03
CA PHE A 2 16.27 65.40 -29.78
C PHE A 2 16.87 63.99 -29.78
N LYS A 3 18.00 63.79 -29.09
CA LYS A 3 18.54 62.44 -28.77
C LYS A 3 18.97 62.42 -27.31
N GLY A 4 18.05 62.08 -26.41
CA GLY A 4 18.36 61.99 -24.99
C GLY A 4 17.16 61.57 -24.15
N SER A 5 16.58 60.39 -24.42
CA SER A 5 15.47 59.89 -23.57
C SER A 5 15.31 58.36 -23.59
N LYS A 6 15.81 57.65 -24.61
CA LYS A 6 15.65 56.19 -24.68
C LYS A 6 16.56 55.41 -23.71
N PHE A 7 17.74 55.90 -23.37
CA PHE A 7 18.65 55.15 -22.49
C PHE A 7 18.16 55.10 -21.04
N LYS A 8 17.74 56.23 -20.45
CA LYS A 8 17.27 56.29 -19.05
C LYS A 8 15.99 55.47 -18.78
N LYS A 9 15.06 55.39 -19.75
CA LYS A 9 13.83 54.59 -19.58
C LYS A 9 14.09 53.08 -19.67
N THR A 10 15.08 52.66 -20.48
CA THR A 10 15.41 51.24 -20.62
C THR A 10 16.17 50.73 -19.41
N THR A 11 17.09 51.52 -18.83
CA THR A 11 17.80 51.14 -17.61
C THR A 11 16.88 51.07 -16.39
N LEU A 12 15.90 51.98 -16.27
CA LEU A 12 14.93 51.99 -15.17
C LEU A 12 13.93 50.82 -15.25
N PHE A 13 13.60 50.36 -16.45
CA PHE A 13 12.70 49.21 -16.68
C PHE A 13 13.41 47.88 -16.41
N VAL A 14 14.70 47.76 -16.78
CA VAL A 14 15.50 46.57 -16.50
C VAL A 14 15.78 46.41 -15.00
N THR A 15 16.00 47.50 -14.26
CA THR A 15 16.21 47.43 -12.80
C THR A 15 14.92 47.12 -12.03
N THR A 16 13.76 47.61 -12.49
CA THR A 16 12.47 47.29 -11.85
C THR A 16 12.02 45.86 -12.15
N VAL A 17 12.24 45.34 -13.36
CA VAL A 17 11.96 43.93 -13.68
C VAL A 17 12.91 43.00 -12.92
N ALA A 18 14.20 43.35 -12.78
CA ALA A 18 15.15 42.58 -11.98
C ALA A 18 14.78 42.54 -10.49
N LEU A 19 14.34 43.67 -9.90
CA LEU A 19 13.85 43.70 -8.52
C LEU A 19 12.55 42.90 -8.34
N LEU A 20 11.61 42.96 -9.31
CA LEU A 20 10.38 42.18 -9.25
C LEU A 20 10.64 40.68 -9.38
N THR A 21 11.59 40.26 -10.22
CA THR A 21 12.02 38.86 -10.31
C THR A 21 12.77 38.39 -9.06
N LEU A 22 13.49 39.27 -8.36
CA LEU A 22 14.13 38.94 -7.08
C LEU A 22 13.09 38.76 -5.95
N VAL A 23 12.01 39.56 -5.96
CA VAL A 23 10.91 39.45 -5.00
C VAL A 23 10.02 38.23 -5.30
N ILE A 24 9.85 37.84 -6.56
CA ILE A 24 9.11 36.62 -6.95
C ILE A 24 9.95 35.36 -6.73
N ALA A 25 11.28 35.42 -6.89
CA ALA A 25 12.19 34.31 -6.58
C ALA A 25 12.33 34.08 -5.05
N PHE A 26 12.20 35.12 -4.23
CA PHE A 26 12.14 34.98 -2.76
C PHE A 26 10.74 34.61 -2.22
N GLY A 27 9.68 34.73 -3.04
CA GLY A 27 8.29 34.48 -2.64
C GLY A 27 7.84 33.01 -2.65
N VAL A 28 8.64 32.08 -3.18
CA VAL A 28 8.25 30.64 -3.32
C VAL A 28 9.13 29.69 -2.50
N GLN A 29 10.13 30.20 -1.76
CA GLN A 29 10.66 29.46 -0.62
C GLN A 29 9.79 29.72 0.60
N ARG A 30 8.65 29.04 0.70
CA ARG A 30 8.03 28.75 1.99
C ARG A 30 9.06 27.93 2.80
N ARG A 31 9.98 28.64 3.46
CA ARG A 31 10.62 28.12 4.66
C ARG A 31 9.48 27.75 5.59
N CYS A 32 9.45 26.50 6.05
CA CYS A 32 8.83 26.19 7.33
C CYS A 32 9.57 27.03 8.38
N ALA A 33 9.14 28.28 8.56
CA ALA A 33 9.47 29.04 9.75
C ALA A 33 8.68 28.36 10.87
N ALA A 34 9.32 27.39 11.52
CA ALA A 34 8.87 26.94 12.82
C ALA A 34 8.76 28.20 13.69
N GLN A 35 7.53 28.55 14.08
CA GLN A 35 7.29 29.56 15.11
C GLN A 35 7.74 28.95 16.45
N GLY A 36 9.05 28.95 16.69
CA GLY A 36 9.62 28.52 17.97
C GLY A 36 9.82 29.71 18.89
N GLY A 37 9.04 29.75 19.98
CA GLY A 37 9.32 30.63 21.12
C GLY A 37 10.65 30.25 21.79
N GLY A 38 11.15 31.09 22.71
CA GLY A 38 12.51 30.99 23.27
C GLY A 38 12.96 29.64 23.87
N ASN A 39 12.05 28.69 24.11
CA ASN A 39 12.35 27.34 24.57
C ASN A 39 12.89 26.41 23.46
N ASP A 40 12.50 26.65 22.20
CA ASP A 40 12.90 25.80 21.07
C ASP A 40 14.37 26.02 20.70
N TYR A 41 14.87 27.26 20.87
CA TYR A 41 16.27 27.60 20.62
C TYR A 41 17.22 26.88 21.61
N GLN A 42 16.85 26.82 22.90
CA GLN A 42 17.62 26.10 23.92
C GLN A 42 17.68 24.59 23.61
N SER A 43 16.58 24.03 23.11
CA SER A 43 16.52 22.61 22.73
C SER A 43 17.39 22.30 21.50
N ILE A 44 17.44 23.22 20.53
CA ILE A 44 18.33 23.09 19.36
C ILE A 44 19.79 23.22 19.76
N GLU A 45 20.12 24.17 20.65
CA GLU A 45 21.47 24.36 21.17
C GLU A 45 21.98 23.08 21.87
N LEU A 46 21.18 22.50 22.76
CA LEU A 46 21.48 21.24 23.42
C LEU A 46 21.74 20.11 22.40
N PHE A 47 20.90 19.99 21.37
CA PHE A 47 21.10 19.00 20.32
C PHE A 47 22.44 19.20 19.59
N THR A 48 22.78 20.45 19.23
CA THR A 48 24.04 20.76 18.56
C THR A 48 25.26 20.52 19.44
N ASP A 49 25.17 20.81 20.74
CA ASP A 49 26.24 20.59 21.72
C ASP A 49 26.54 19.10 21.87
N VAL A 50 25.49 18.29 22.05
CA VAL A 50 25.62 16.83 22.17
C VAL A 50 26.22 16.25 20.89
N LEU A 51 25.75 16.68 19.72
CA LEU A 51 26.30 16.23 18.43
C LEU A 51 27.79 16.60 18.31
N ALA A 52 28.19 17.80 18.72
CA ALA A 52 29.58 18.23 18.69
C ALA A 52 30.47 17.44 19.66
N ILE A 53 30.00 17.18 20.89
CA ILE A 53 30.70 16.39 21.90
C ILE A 53 30.92 14.95 21.38
N VAL A 54 29.87 14.32 20.83
CA VAL A 54 29.96 12.97 20.25
C VAL A 54 30.97 12.92 19.12
N LYS A 55 30.91 13.86 18.16
CA LYS A 55 31.87 13.92 17.06
C LYS A 55 33.31 14.09 17.50
N LYS A 56 33.55 14.84 18.58
CA LYS A 56 34.89 15.14 19.09
C LYS A 56 35.45 14.05 19.99
N SER A 57 34.59 13.41 20.78
CA SER A 57 35.01 12.64 21.96
C SER A 57 34.65 11.16 21.88
N TYR A 58 33.86 10.73 20.89
CA TYR A 58 33.65 9.30 20.66
C TYR A 58 34.98 8.64 20.25
N VAL A 59 35.17 7.40 20.70
CA VAL A 59 36.43 6.65 20.53
C VAL A 59 36.80 6.37 19.07
N GLU A 60 35.80 6.41 18.17
CA GLU A 60 35.96 6.21 16.72
C GLU A 60 35.43 7.41 15.93
N GLU A 61 35.84 7.53 14.66
CA GLU A 61 35.27 8.52 13.76
C GLU A 61 33.79 8.20 13.44
N VAL A 62 32.94 9.22 13.48
CA VAL A 62 31.49 9.07 13.30
C VAL A 62 30.98 9.80 12.06
N ASP A 63 30.14 9.11 11.28
CA ASP A 63 29.40 9.72 10.17
C ASP A 63 28.28 10.62 10.72
N THR A 64 28.41 11.93 10.49
CA THR A 64 27.43 12.92 10.94
C THR A 64 26.04 12.65 10.34
N LYS A 65 25.95 12.21 9.09
CA LYS A 65 24.67 11.91 8.44
C LYS A 65 23.96 10.75 9.13
N LYS A 66 24.71 9.71 9.49
CA LYS A 66 24.20 8.55 10.23
C LYS A 66 23.67 8.94 11.60
N LEU A 67 24.39 9.81 12.33
CA LEU A 67 23.94 10.33 13.63
C LEU A 67 22.65 11.15 13.51
N VAL A 68 22.59 12.07 12.53
CA VAL A 68 21.40 12.90 12.29
C VAL A 68 20.19 12.03 11.93
N TYR A 69 20.37 11.05 11.04
CA TYR A 69 19.29 10.11 10.71
C TYR A 69 18.84 9.28 11.91
N GLY A 70 19.78 8.85 12.77
CA GLY A 70 19.47 8.18 14.03
C GLY A 70 18.63 9.05 14.97
N ALA A 71 18.99 10.33 15.10
CA ALA A 71 18.25 11.29 15.92
C ALA A 71 16.84 11.55 15.37
N ILE A 72 16.69 11.72 14.05
CA ILE A 72 15.37 11.88 13.41
C ILE A 72 14.50 10.64 13.66
N ASN A 73 15.05 9.43 13.50
CA ASN A 73 14.33 8.20 13.79
C ASN A 73 13.88 8.13 15.25
N GLY A 74 14.74 8.49 16.20
CA GLY A 74 14.40 8.57 17.62
C GLY A 74 13.23 9.54 17.88
N MET A 75 13.29 10.74 17.28
CA MET A 75 12.22 11.74 17.37
C MET A 75 10.88 11.24 16.83
N LEU A 76 10.88 10.52 15.71
CA LEU A 76 9.64 10.03 15.11
C LEU A 76 9.07 8.83 15.87
N SER A 77 9.95 7.97 16.40
CA SER A 77 9.54 6.81 17.20
C SER A 77 8.79 7.19 18.49
N SER A 78 9.02 8.41 19.02
CA SER A 78 8.29 8.92 20.18
C SER A 78 6.90 9.50 19.84
N LEU A 79 6.53 9.59 18.56
CA LEU A 79 5.23 10.11 18.15
C LEU A 79 4.19 9.00 18.04
N ASP A 80 4.41 8.08 17.11
CA ASP A 80 3.49 6.99 16.78
C ASP A 80 4.21 5.90 15.94
N PRO A 81 3.67 4.67 15.83
CA PRO A 81 4.33 3.57 15.11
C PRO A 81 4.28 3.69 13.58
N HIS A 82 3.58 4.69 13.02
CA HIS A 82 3.39 4.90 11.58
C HIS A 82 4.23 6.05 11.02
N SER A 83 4.67 6.96 11.89
CA SER A 83 5.55 8.08 11.58
C SER A 83 6.99 7.60 11.50
N SER A 84 7.64 7.81 10.36
CA SER A 84 8.97 7.27 10.10
C SER A 84 9.76 8.10 9.10
N PHE A 85 11.08 8.11 9.29
CA PHE A 85 12.00 8.68 8.33
C PHE A 85 12.45 7.59 7.37
N MET A 86 12.38 7.89 6.07
CA MET A 86 12.77 7.00 5.00
C MET A 86 14.01 7.57 4.35
N PRO A 87 15.20 6.99 4.60
CA PRO A 87 16.40 7.33 3.84
C PRO A 87 16.16 7.22 2.33
N PRO A 88 16.99 7.85 1.48
CA PRO A 88 16.71 7.98 0.04
C PRO A 88 16.37 6.67 -0.67
N GLU A 89 17.07 5.58 -0.36
CA GLU A 89 16.78 4.26 -0.93
C GLU A 89 15.43 3.71 -0.45
N THR A 90 15.12 3.78 0.84
CA THR A 90 13.82 3.36 1.39
C THR A 90 12.68 4.20 0.81
N TYR A 91 12.88 5.51 0.66
CA TYR A 91 11.87 6.38 0.06
C TYR A 91 11.64 6.07 -1.43
N LYS A 92 12.71 5.74 -2.15
CA LYS A 92 12.63 5.29 -3.54
C LYS A 92 11.87 3.97 -3.67
N GLU A 93 12.17 2.99 -2.83
CA GLU A 93 11.47 1.70 -2.81
C GLU A 93 9.98 1.87 -2.48
N MET A 94 9.64 2.68 -1.49
CA MET A 94 8.23 2.97 -1.15
C MET A 94 7.46 3.57 -2.34
N LYS A 95 8.09 4.49 -3.10
CA LYS A 95 7.48 5.05 -4.32
C LYS A 95 7.26 4.00 -5.41
N ILE A 96 8.18 3.04 -5.52
CA ILE A 96 8.09 1.94 -6.48
C ILE A 96 6.92 1.01 -6.11
N ASP A 97 6.81 0.63 -4.84
CA ASP A 97 5.72 -0.23 -4.33
C ASP A 97 4.36 0.44 -4.53
N THR A 98 4.26 1.73 -4.22
CA THR A 98 3.03 2.53 -4.39
C THR A 98 2.57 2.62 -5.85
N LYS A 99 3.52 2.73 -6.77
CA LYS A 99 3.26 2.71 -8.22
C LYS A 99 2.76 1.36 -8.73
N GLY A 100 2.98 0.29 -7.97
CA GLY A 100 2.70 -1.08 -8.44
C GLY A 100 3.56 -1.49 -9.64
N ALA A 101 4.64 -0.75 -9.91
CA ALA A 101 5.45 -0.93 -11.11
C ALA A 101 6.92 -0.66 -10.83
N PHE A 102 7.78 -1.61 -11.21
CA PHE A 102 9.22 -1.50 -11.00
C PHE A 102 10.02 -1.97 -12.20
N GLY A 103 11.20 -1.38 -12.40
CA GLY A 103 12.14 -1.83 -13.42
C GLY A 103 12.85 -3.10 -12.98
N GLY A 104 12.72 -4.19 -13.73
CA GLY A 104 13.30 -5.49 -13.38
C GLY A 104 13.00 -6.59 -14.38
N LEU A 105 13.06 -7.83 -13.91
CA LEU A 105 12.99 -9.03 -14.76
C LEU A 105 11.66 -9.78 -14.66
N GLY A 106 10.91 -9.56 -13.58
CA GLY A 106 9.66 -10.27 -13.30
C GLY A 106 9.88 -11.70 -12.79
N ILE A 107 10.72 -11.86 -11.78
CA ILE A 107 11.04 -13.17 -11.16
C ILE A 107 10.72 -13.09 -9.68
N GLU A 108 9.97 -14.07 -9.18
CA GLU A 108 9.86 -14.33 -7.76
C GLU A 108 10.95 -15.32 -7.33
N ILE A 109 11.72 -14.95 -6.30
CA ILE A 109 12.89 -15.70 -5.84
C ILE A 109 12.80 -15.99 -4.35
N THR A 110 13.47 -17.06 -3.93
CA THR A 110 13.68 -17.44 -2.53
C THR A 110 15.07 -18.01 -2.34
N VAL A 111 15.46 -18.26 -1.10
CA VAL A 111 16.66 -19.04 -0.78
C VAL A 111 16.19 -20.42 -0.32
N LYS A 112 16.52 -21.45 -1.10
CA LYS A 112 16.27 -22.85 -0.76
C LYS A 112 17.61 -23.54 -0.58
N GLU A 113 17.83 -24.14 0.60
CA GLU A 113 19.09 -24.85 0.93
C GLU A 113 20.34 -23.97 0.71
N GLY A 114 20.24 -22.68 1.02
CA GLY A 114 21.34 -21.72 0.85
C GLY A 114 21.60 -21.28 -0.59
N ILE A 115 20.76 -21.68 -1.55
CA ILE A 115 20.89 -21.33 -2.97
C ILE A 115 19.73 -20.44 -3.39
N LEU A 116 20.05 -19.34 -4.08
CA LEU A 116 19.06 -18.45 -4.67
C LEU A 116 18.29 -19.19 -5.78
N THR A 117 17.00 -19.38 -5.58
CA THR A 117 16.14 -20.24 -6.39
C THR A 117 14.90 -19.48 -6.86
N VAL A 118 14.50 -19.70 -8.10
CA VAL A 118 13.27 -19.14 -8.68
C VAL A 118 12.06 -19.88 -8.14
N ILE A 119 11.13 -19.16 -7.51
CA ILE A 119 9.80 -19.67 -7.18
C ILE A 119 9.00 -19.77 -8.48
N SER A 120 8.85 -18.64 -9.17
CA SER A 120 8.17 -18.57 -10.46
C SER A 120 8.55 -17.31 -11.25
N PRO A 121 8.66 -17.40 -12.58
CA PRO A 121 8.61 -16.21 -13.43
C PRO A 121 7.18 -15.64 -13.45
N ILE A 122 7.07 -14.33 -13.56
CA ILE A 122 5.78 -13.66 -13.78
C ILE A 122 5.47 -13.72 -15.28
N GLU A 123 4.28 -14.17 -15.66
CA GLU A 123 3.87 -14.26 -17.08
C GLU A 123 4.04 -12.92 -17.82
N ASP A 124 4.34 -13.02 -19.13
CA ASP A 124 4.60 -11.89 -20.04
C ASP A 124 5.80 -10.98 -19.70
N THR A 125 6.54 -11.26 -18.63
CA THR A 125 7.74 -10.50 -18.25
C THR A 125 9.01 -10.97 -18.97
N PRO A 126 10.11 -10.18 -18.96
CA PRO A 126 11.37 -10.58 -19.58
C PRO A 126 11.85 -11.97 -19.15
N ALA A 127 11.72 -12.33 -17.87
CA ALA A 127 12.14 -13.64 -17.38
C ALA A 127 11.29 -14.79 -17.92
N PHE A 128 9.98 -14.61 -17.99
CA PHE A 128 9.09 -15.60 -18.60
C PHE A 128 9.43 -15.79 -20.08
N LYS A 129 9.60 -14.69 -20.83
CA LYS A 129 9.97 -14.71 -22.26
C LYS A 129 11.36 -15.32 -22.50
N ALA A 130 12.30 -15.14 -21.57
CA ALA A 130 13.63 -15.75 -21.62
C ALA A 130 13.62 -17.25 -21.30
N GLY A 131 12.47 -17.82 -20.90
CA GLY A 131 12.34 -19.25 -20.60
C GLY A 131 12.90 -19.62 -19.22
N ILE A 132 12.99 -18.67 -18.28
CA ILE A 132 13.24 -18.95 -16.87
C ILE A 132 12.08 -19.79 -16.32
N LYS A 133 12.37 -20.77 -15.47
CA LYS A 133 11.38 -21.71 -14.93
C LYS A 133 11.45 -21.75 -13.40
N ALA A 134 10.34 -22.17 -12.79
CA ALA A 134 10.30 -22.52 -11.39
C ALA A 134 11.36 -23.59 -11.08
N GLY A 135 12.06 -23.44 -9.96
CA GLY A 135 13.16 -24.33 -9.55
C GLY A 135 14.54 -23.98 -10.12
N ASP A 136 14.65 -23.00 -11.02
CA ASP A 136 15.94 -22.53 -11.51
C ASP A 136 16.81 -21.99 -10.38
N GLN A 137 18.05 -22.45 -10.30
CA GLN A 137 19.05 -21.96 -9.35
C GLN A 137 19.88 -20.85 -10.01
N ILE A 138 19.80 -19.63 -9.47
CA ILE A 138 20.55 -18.48 -9.97
C ILE A 138 21.91 -18.48 -9.26
N LEU A 139 22.96 -18.88 -9.97
CA LEU A 139 24.32 -18.98 -9.40
C LEU A 139 25.11 -17.67 -9.52
N LYS A 140 24.86 -16.89 -10.57
CA LYS A 140 25.44 -15.55 -10.75
C LYS A 140 24.41 -14.54 -11.28
N ILE A 141 24.61 -13.29 -10.87
CA ILE A 141 23.97 -12.12 -11.46
C ILE A 141 25.10 -11.24 -11.99
N ASP A 142 25.14 -11.07 -13.31
CA ASP A 142 26.31 -10.62 -14.06
C ASP A 142 27.55 -11.44 -13.65
N ASP A 143 28.65 -10.80 -13.27
CA ASP A 143 29.90 -11.48 -12.91
C ASP A 143 29.96 -11.94 -11.43
N LYS A 144 28.91 -11.73 -10.63
CA LYS A 144 28.95 -11.98 -9.19
C LYS A 144 28.14 -13.20 -8.77
N TYR A 145 28.77 -14.06 -7.97
CA TYR A 145 28.12 -15.22 -7.34
C TYR A 145 27.04 -14.79 -6.34
N THR A 146 25.97 -15.58 -6.26
CA THR A 146 24.80 -15.32 -5.41
C THR A 146 24.88 -15.97 -4.02
N LYS A 147 25.83 -16.88 -3.79
CA LYS A 147 25.95 -17.67 -2.55
C LYS A 147 25.97 -16.82 -1.28
N ASP A 148 26.65 -15.69 -1.32
CA ASP A 148 26.82 -14.80 -0.15
C ASP A 148 25.90 -13.56 -0.22
N LEU A 149 25.00 -13.50 -1.20
CA LEU A 149 24.07 -12.39 -1.33
C LEU A 149 22.84 -12.61 -0.46
N THR A 150 22.40 -11.56 0.21
CA THR A 150 21.04 -11.53 0.77
C THR A 150 20.02 -11.48 -0.38
N ILE A 151 18.79 -11.92 -0.12
CA ILE A 151 17.67 -11.76 -1.08
C ILE A 151 17.56 -10.30 -1.52
N THR A 152 17.66 -9.37 -0.58
CA THR A 152 17.61 -7.92 -0.83
C THR A 152 18.71 -7.47 -1.81
N ASP A 153 19.94 -7.96 -1.65
CA ASP A 153 21.05 -7.61 -2.54
C ASP A 153 20.86 -8.22 -3.93
N ALA A 154 20.37 -9.45 -4.01
CA ALA A 154 20.04 -10.09 -5.28
C ALA A 154 18.95 -9.30 -6.03
N VAL A 155 17.88 -8.89 -5.33
CA VAL A 155 16.81 -8.05 -5.89
C VAL A 155 17.36 -6.71 -6.39
N LYS A 156 18.20 -6.03 -5.61
CA LYS A 156 18.84 -4.77 -6.01
C LYS A 156 19.66 -4.91 -7.30
N ARG A 157 20.34 -6.04 -7.49
CA ARG A 157 21.11 -6.32 -8.72
C ARG A 157 20.24 -6.63 -9.92
N MET A 158 19.14 -7.38 -9.73
CA MET A 158 18.24 -7.71 -10.82
C MET A 158 17.35 -6.54 -11.25
N ARG A 159 17.03 -5.63 -10.32
CA ARG A 159 16.34 -4.37 -10.62
C ARG A 159 17.26 -3.37 -11.33
N GLY A 160 16.65 -2.43 -12.03
CA GLY A 160 17.39 -1.41 -12.78
C GLY A 160 16.53 -0.68 -13.79
N VAL A 161 17.15 0.22 -14.55
CA VAL A 161 16.46 1.05 -15.54
C VAL A 161 15.97 0.17 -16.70
N LYS A 162 14.76 0.43 -17.18
CA LYS A 162 14.21 -0.21 -18.38
C LYS A 162 15.20 -0.13 -19.56
N GLY A 163 15.32 -1.21 -20.32
CA GLY A 163 16.21 -1.32 -21.48
C GLY A 163 17.65 -1.70 -21.14
N THR A 164 18.05 -1.66 -19.86
CA THR A 164 19.37 -2.17 -19.46
C THR A 164 19.37 -3.68 -19.37
N LYS A 165 20.51 -4.31 -19.66
CA LYS A 165 20.66 -5.77 -19.63
C LYS A 165 21.21 -6.26 -18.30
N VAL A 166 20.90 -7.52 -17.98
CA VAL A 166 21.49 -8.27 -16.88
C VAL A 166 21.62 -9.73 -17.30
N THR A 167 22.73 -10.35 -16.94
CA THR A 167 22.99 -11.75 -17.27
C THR A 167 22.76 -12.61 -16.04
N LEU A 168 21.89 -13.61 -16.12
CA LEU A 168 21.71 -14.61 -15.07
C LEU A 168 22.40 -15.91 -15.47
N THR A 169 23.32 -16.40 -14.65
CA THR A 169 23.88 -17.75 -14.80
C THR A 169 23.02 -18.73 -14.01
N ILE A 170 22.36 -19.65 -14.70
CA ILE A 170 21.36 -20.55 -14.13
C ILE A 170 21.79 -22.01 -14.24
N MET A 171 21.56 -22.74 -13.15
CA MET A 171 21.54 -24.20 -13.13
C MET A 171 20.09 -24.68 -13.02
N ARG A 172 19.72 -25.65 -13.85
CA ARG A 172 18.39 -26.25 -13.89
C ARG A 172 18.54 -27.76 -13.88
N GLU A 173 17.63 -28.46 -13.20
CA GLU A 173 17.55 -29.92 -13.28
C GLU A 173 17.46 -30.37 -14.74
N GLY A 174 18.34 -31.30 -15.14
CA GLY A 174 18.48 -31.76 -16.52
C GLY A 174 19.43 -30.92 -17.39
N PHE A 175 20.11 -29.90 -16.87
CA PHE A 175 21.24 -29.27 -17.54
C PHE A 175 22.55 -29.96 -17.16
N ASP A 176 23.37 -30.32 -18.16
CA ASP A 176 24.73 -30.85 -17.92
C ASP A 176 25.70 -29.76 -17.43
N LYS A 177 25.43 -28.50 -17.77
CA LYS A 177 26.22 -27.31 -17.42
C LYS A 177 25.32 -26.09 -17.22
N THR A 178 25.82 -25.12 -16.47
CA THR A 178 25.14 -23.83 -16.28
C THR A 178 24.93 -23.12 -17.61
N LYS A 179 23.80 -22.39 -17.75
CA LYS A 179 23.51 -21.57 -18.93
C LYS A 179 23.34 -20.11 -18.54
N GLU A 180 23.78 -19.23 -19.43
CA GLU A 180 23.58 -17.79 -19.28
C GLU A 180 22.29 -17.35 -19.99
N PHE A 181 21.51 -16.52 -19.31
CA PHE A 181 20.34 -15.87 -19.84
C PHE A 181 20.57 -14.36 -19.79
N VAL A 182 20.61 -13.72 -20.95
CA VAL A 182 20.70 -12.26 -21.03
C VAL A 182 19.29 -11.71 -21.09
N LEU A 183 18.89 -10.97 -20.06
CA LEU A 183 17.56 -10.39 -19.95
C LEU A 183 17.64 -8.88 -20.06
N GLU A 184 16.71 -8.30 -20.80
CA GLU A 184 16.50 -6.85 -20.82
C GLU A 184 15.48 -6.48 -19.74
N ARG A 185 15.84 -5.54 -18.87
CA ARG A 185 14.93 -5.05 -17.83
C ARG A 185 13.75 -4.33 -18.45
N ASP A 186 12.55 -4.61 -17.96
CA ASP A 186 11.33 -3.91 -18.34
C ASP A 186 10.59 -3.41 -17.10
N ILE A 187 9.55 -2.61 -17.31
CA ILE A 187 8.63 -2.19 -16.25
C ILE A 187 7.68 -3.36 -15.96
N ILE A 188 7.93 -4.02 -14.84
CA ILE A 188 7.10 -5.10 -14.31
C ILE A 188 5.92 -4.49 -13.59
N GLN A 189 4.71 -4.81 -14.02
CA GLN A 189 3.48 -4.40 -13.36
C GLN A 189 3.00 -5.51 -12.44
N VAL A 190 2.88 -5.21 -11.16
CA VAL A 190 2.28 -6.12 -10.18
C VAL A 190 0.77 -5.86 -10.19
N LYS A 191 0.00 -6.84 -10.67
CA LYS A 191 -1.47 -6.73 -10.64
C LYS A 191 -1.94 -6.86 -9.20
N SER A 192 -2.37 -5.76 -8.60
CA SER A 192 -2.93 -5.74 -7.24
C SER A 192 -4.36 -6.30 -7.19
N VAL A 193 -5.06 -6.29 -8.34
CA VAL A 193 -6.40 -6.83 -8.52
C VAL A 193 -6.37 -8.15 -9.29
N LYS A 194 -6.99 -9.19 -8.74
CA LYS A 194 -7.23 -10.47 -9.40
C LYS A 194 -8.72 -10.78 -9.38
N TYR A 195 -9.24 -11.42 -10.42
CA TYR A 195 -10.66 -11.77 -10.48
C TYR A 195 -10.89 -13.15 -11.08
N LYS A 196 -12.03 -13.76 -10.72
CA LYS A 196 -12.49 -15.06 -11.21
C LYS A 196 -14.01 -15.15 -11.20
N VAL A 197 -14.56 -15.97 -12.08
CA VAL A 197 -15.97 -16.40 -11.99
C VAL A 197 -16.05 -17.53 -10.97
N LEU A 198 -16.92 -17.37 -9.96
CA LEU A 198 -17.16 -18.41 -8.93
C LEU A 198 -18.21 -19.42 -9.39
N ASP A 199 -19.27 -18.93 -10.03
CA ASP A 199 -20.40 -19.70 -10.54
C ASP A 199 -21.19 -18.86 -11.57
N ASP A 200 -22.25 -19.41 -12.18
CA ASP A 200 -23.07 -18.71 -13.17
C ASP A 200 -23.69 -17.41 -12.64
N GLY A 201 -23.08 -16.29 -13.02
CA GLY A 201 -23.47 -14.95 -12.59
C GLY A 201 -22.83 -14.49 -11.27
N TYR A 202 -21.90 -15.24 -10.67
CA TYR A 202 -21.25 -14.86 -9.42
C TYR A 202 -19.76 -14.61 -9.63
N GLY A 203 -19.30 -13.42 -9.26
CA GLY A 203 -17.91 -12.98 -9.43
C GLY A 203 -17.14 -12.96 -8.12
N TYR A 204 -15.83 -13.15 -8.22
CA TYR A 204 -14.87 -12.92 -7.15
C TYR A 204 -13.82 -11.92 -7.63
N VAL A 205 -13.55 -10.90 -6.81
CA VAL A 205 -12.46 -9.94 -7.02
C VAL A 205 -11.65 -9.85 -5.74
N ARG A 206 -10.34 -10.02 -5.83
CA ARG A 206 -9.38 -9.82 -4.74
C ARG A 206 -8.59 -8.55 -5.00
N ILE A 207 -8.59 -7.66 -4.03
CA ILE A 207 -7.64 -6.54 -3.97
C ILE A 207 -6.61 -6.93 -2.90
N SER A 208 -5.34 -6.99 -3.31
CA SER A 208 -4.23 -7.38 -2.44
C SER A 208 -3.45 -6.19 -1.88
N GLN A 209 -3.59 -5.03 -2.53
CA GLN A 209 -3.04 -3.74 -2.09
C GLN A 209 -3.67 -2.60 -2.90
N PHE A 210 -3.77 -1.42 -2.30
CA PHE A 210 -4.21 -0.19 -2.98
C PHE A 210 -3.02 0.57 -3.60
N GLN A 211 -2.79 0.36 -4.89
CA GLN A 211 -1.72 0.96 -5.70
C GLN A 211 -2.31 1.88 -6.78
N GLU A 212 -1.47 2.66 -7.46
CA GLU A 212 -1.92 3.71 -8.42
C GLU A 212 -2.95 3.24 -9.48
N LYS A 213 -2.93 1.95 -9.86
CA LYS A 213 -3.82 1.36 -10.88
C LYS A 213 -4.97 0.52 -10.33
N THR A 214 -5.16 0.45 -9.01
CA THR A 214 -6.18 -0.43 -8.40
C THR A 214 -7.60 -0.12 -8.91
N ASP A 215 -7.97 1.16 -9.05
CA ASP A 215 -9.27 1.57 -9.64
C ASP A 215 -9.46 1.04 -11.06
N ASP A 216 -8.49 1.30 -11.94
CA ASP A 216 -8.54 0.89 -13.35
C ASP A 216 -8.61 -0.64 -13.51
N ASP A 217 -7.84 -1.36 -12.70
CA ASP A 217 -7.79 -2.82 -12.76
C ASP A 217 -9.05 -3.47 -12.16
N LEU A 218 -9.66 -2.82 -11.15
CA LEU A 218 -10.99 -3.19 -10.67
C LEU A 218 -12.06 -2.95 -11.73
N GLU A 219 -12.05 -1.80 -12.42
CA GLU A 219 -13.01 -1.51 -13.48
C GLU A 219 -12.95 -2.57 -14.58
N LYS A 220 -11.74 -2.94 -15.03
CA LYS A 220 -11.54 -4.00 -16.03
C LYS A 220 -12.00 -5.36 -15.51
N ALA A 221 -11.71 -5.69 -14.25
CA ALA A 221 -12.15 -6.95 -13.64
C ALA A 221 -13.68 -7.05 -13.61
N LEU A 222 -14.36 -5.99 -13.19
CA LEU A 222 -15.82 -5.92 -13.15
C LEU A 222 -16.44 -6.00 -14.55
N GLN A 223 -15.84 -5.32 -15.54
CA GLN A 223 -16.27 -5.41 -16.95
C GLN A 223 -16.09 -6.84 -17.50
N ALA A 224 -14.96 -7.49 -17.21
CA ALA A 224 -14.69 -8.86 -17.64
C ALA A 224 -15.64 -9.88 -17.00
N LEU A 225 -15.99 -9.70 -15.72
CA LEU A 225 -16.99 -10.53 -15.03
C LEU A 225 -18.42 -10.35 -15.57
N GLN A 226 -18.66 -9.26 -16.30
CA GLN A 226 -19.92 -8.95 -16.98
C GLN A 226 -19.87 -9.22 -18.50
N ALA A 227 -18.75 -9.74 -19.00
CA ALA A 227 -18.65 -10.16 -20.39
C ALA A 227 -19.72 -11.23 -20.69
N ASP A 228 -20.17 -11.29 -21.94
CA ASP A 228 -21.28 -12.15 -22.43
C ASP A 228 -22.71 -11.74 -22.04
N LYS A 229 -22.94 -10.49 -21.62
CA LYS A 229 -24.26 -9.95 -21.23
C LYS A 229 -24.94 -10.69 -20.08
N LYS A 230 -24.19 -11.50 -19.33
CA LYS A 230 -24.68 -12.08 -18.08
C LYS A 230 -24.69 -10.97 -17.02
N VAL A 231 -25.88 -10.61 -16.56
CA VAL A 231 -26.02 -9.74 -15.39
C VAL A 231 -25.37 -10.45 -14.20
N LEU A 232 -24.43 -9.78 -13.56
CA LEU A 232 -23.82 -10.31 -12.34
C LEU A 232 -24.94 -10.41 -11.27
N LYS A 233 -25.17 -11.61 -10.74
CA LYS A 233 -26.10 -11.91 -9.66
C LYS A 233 -25.51 -11.63 -8.28
N GLY A 234 -24.18 -11.57 -8.17
CA GLY A 234 -23.50 -11.21 -6.92
C GLY A 234 -21.99 -11.13 -7.05
N LEU A 235 -21.36 -10.39 -6.14
CA LEU A 235 -19.91 -10.19 -6.10
C LEU A 235 -19.35 -10.48 -4.71
N VAL A 236 -18.29 -11.28 -4.66
CA VAL A 236 -17.41 -11.40 -3.48
C VAL A 236 -16.20 -10.50 -3.68
N LEU A 237 -16.06 -9.46 -2.85
CA LEU A 237 -14.91 -8.57 -2.83
C LEU A 237 -13.98 -8.96 -1.67
N ASP A 238 -12.82 -9.52 -1.96
CA ASP A 238 -11.88 -10.01 -0.96
C ASP A 238 -10.77 -9.00 -0.67
N LEU A 239 -10.79 -8.45 0.55
CA LEU A 239 -9.81 -7.51 1.10
C LEU A 239 -8.96 -8.15 2.20
N ARG A 240 -9.00 -9.49 2.35
CA ARG A 240 -8.24 -10.20 3.40
C ARG A 240 -6.73 -10.11 3.13
N ASN A 241 -5.99 -9.80 4.19
CA ASN A 241 -4.53 -9.59 4.18
C ASN A 241 -4.08 -8.44 3.26
N ASP A 242 -4.95 -7.46 3.02
CA ASP A 242 -4.59 -6.22 2.34
C ASP A 242 -4.25 -5.14 3.38
N PRO A 243 -2.96 -4.76 3.53
CA PRO A 243 -2.51 -3.77 4.51
C PRO A 243 -2.91 -2.32 4.17
N GLY A 244 -3.63 -2.13 3.06
CA GLY A 244 -4.12 -0.86 2.58
C GLY A 244 -3.27 -0.31 1.44
N GLY A 245 -2.96 0.98 1.50
CA GLY A 245 -2.22 1.69 0.46
C GLY A 245 -2.79 3.08 0.22
N LEU A 246 -2.91 3.45 -1.04
CA LEU A 246 -3.33 4.78 -1.46
C LEU A 246 -4.79 5.10 -1.09
N LEU A 247 -4.98 6.19 -0.32
CA LEU A 247 -6.29 6.70 0.08
C LEU A 247 -7.17 7.04 -1.13
N ASP A 248 -6.61 7.68 -2.15
CA ASP A 248 -7.37 8.07 -3.35
C ASP A 248 -7.89 6.84 -4.11
N GLN A 249 -7.14 5.74 -4.09
CA GLN A 249 -7.56 4.49 -4.71
C GLN A 249 -8.69 3.83 -3.91
N ALA A 250 -8.61 3.85 -2.58
CA ALA A 250 -9.71 3.40 -1.71
C ALA A 250 -11.01 4.16 -2.00
N VAL A 251 -10.90 5.49 -2.13
CA VAL A 251 -12.03 6.35 -2.48
C VAL A 251 -12.61 5.94 -3.82
N ARG A 252 -11.79 5.84 -4.87
CA ARG A 252 -12.27 5.48 -6.21
C ARG A 252 -12.90 4.08 -6.29
N VAL A 253 -12.33 3.10 -5.58
CA VAL A 253 -12.93 1.77 -5.42
C VAL A 253 -14.34 1.86 -4.81
N CYS A 254 -14.56 2.73 -3.82
CA CYS A 254 -15.91 2.95 -3.28
C CYS A 254 -16.86 3.59 -4.30
N GLU A 255 -16.36 4.48 -5.18
CA GLU A 255 -17.17 5.13 -6.23
C GLU A 255 -17.80 4.13 -7.21
N HIS A 256 -17.25 2.91 -7.33
CA HIS A 256 -17.85 1.84 -8.14
C HIS A 256 -19.17 1.32 -7.57
N PHE A 257 -19.33 1.37 -6.25
CA PHE A 257 -20.41 0.68 -5.55
C PHE A 257 -21.36 1.63 -4.83
N VAL A 258 -20.96 2.88 -4.60
CA VAL A 258 -21.75 3.87 -3.86
C VAL A 258 -22.28 4.96 -4.81
N PRO A 259 -23.57 5.36 -4.69
CA PRO A 259 -24.14 6.43 -5.50
C PRO A 259 -23.40 7.76 -5.40
N GLU A 260 -23.50 8.56 -6.47
CA GLU A 260 -22.95 9.91 -6.54
C GLU A 260 -23.42 10.78 -5.36
N GLY A 261 -22.53 11.63 -4.85
CA GLY A 261 -22.79 12.57 -3.75
C GLY A 261 -22.74 11.96 -2.34
N LYS A 262 -22.67 10.64 -2.21
CA LYS A 262 -22.52 9.98 -0.89
C LYS A 262 -21.10 10.15 -0.35
N LEU A 263 -21.00 10.41 0.95
CA LEU A 263 -19.72 10.50 1.67
C LEU A 263 -19.05 9.12 1.71
N ILE A 264 -17.77 9.04 1.36
CA ILE A 264 -16.98 7.80 1.39
C ILE A 264 -16.14 7.72 2.65
N VAL A 265 -15.40 8.79 2.93
CA VAL A 265 -14.51 8.92 4.09
C VAL A 265 -14.25 10.40 4.33
N TYR A 266 -13.95 10.77 5.56
CA TYR A 266 -13.44 12.10 5.87
C TYR A 266 -12.27 12.02 6.85
N THR A 267 -11.41 13.03 6.80
CA THR A 267 -10.23 13.15 7.64
C THR A 267 -10.32 14.38 8.54
N GLU A 268 -9.77 14.26 9.74
CA GLU A 268 -9.60 15.37 10.67
C GLU A 268 -8.13 15.43 11.09
N GLY A 269 -7.48 16.54 10.77
CA GLY A 269 -6.11 16.83 11.17
C GLY A 269 -6.00 18.22 11.78
N ARG A 270 -4.80 18.52 12.28
CA ARG A 270 -4.48 19.81 12.92
C ARG A 270 -4.53 20.96 11.93
N GLU A 271 -4.01 20.74 10.72
CA GLU A 271 -4.00 21.74 9.66
C GLU A 271 -5.29 21.65 8.83
N LYS A 272 -5.74 22.81 8.31
CA LYS A 272 -6.94 22.87 7.45
C LYS A 272 -6.84 21.94 6.24
N ASP A 273 -5.66 21.83 5.64
CA ASP A 273 -5.42 20.97 4.47
C ASP A 273 -5.47 19.47 4.81
N SER A 274 -5.39 19.12 6.10
CA SER A 274 -5.56 17.74 6.61
C SER A 274 -7.01 17.42 6.97
N GLN A 275 -7.93 18.38 6.85
CA GLN A 275 -9.37 18.20 7.02
C GLN A 275 -10.04 18.06 5.65
N MET A 276 -10.25 16.82 5.21
CA MET A 276 -10.76 16.52 3.88
C MET A 276 -12.05 15.71 3.96
N ARG A 277 -12.95 15.92 3.00
CA ARG A 277 -14.16 15.11 2.80
C ARG A 277 -14.16 14.55 1.39
N PHE A 278 -14.27 13.23 1.29
CA PHE A 278 -14.30 12.52 0.01
C PHE A 278 -15.70 12.00 -0.25
N THR A 279 -16.34 12.47 -1.32
CA THR A 279 -17.67 12.02 -1.74
C THR A 279 -17.58 11.33 -3.10
N SER A 280 -18.48 10.39 -3.35
CA SER A 280 -18.55 9.71 -4.65
C SER A 280 -18.88 10.69 -5.77
N ARG A 281 -18.05 10.71 -6.83
CA ARG A 281 -18.22 11.58 -8.01
C ARG A 281 -18.65 10.84 -9.27
N LYS A 282 -18.56 9.50 -9.29
CA LYS A 282 -18.96 8.71 -10.46
C LYS A 282 -20.49 8.58 -10.43
N SER A 283 -21.15 9.03 -11.50
CA SER A 283 -22.54 8.62 -11.75
C SER A 283 -22.55 7.11 -11.91
N HIS A 284 -23.38 6.44 -11.12
CA HIS A 284 -23.33 5.01 -10.85
C HIS A 284 -23.12 4.15 -12.12
N LYS A 285 -21.99 3.44 -12.24
CA LYS A 285 -21.65 2.66 -13.45
C LYS A 285 -21.92 1.15 -13.35
N GLN A 286 -22.00 0.55 -12.16
CA GLN A 286 -21.99 -0.92 -12.04
C GLN A 286 -23.04 -1.50 -11.07
N GLY A 287 -24.03 -2.15 -11.69
CA GLY A 287 -24.98 -3.18 -11.22
C GLY A 287 -25.56 -3.16 -9.80
N GLU A 288 -26.89 -3.26 -9.72
CA GLU A 288 -27.68 -3.47 -8.49
C GLU A 288 -27.56 -4.92 -7.93
N TYR A 289 -26.36 -5.50 -7.96
CA TYR A 289 -26.14 -6.84 -7.41
C TYR A 289 -25.68 -6.79 -5.95
N PRO A 290 -26.05 -7.79 -5.13
CA PRO A 290 -25.56 -7.92 -3.76
C PRO A 290 -24.04 -8.15 -3.74
N ILE A 291 -23.40 -7.60 -2.71
CA ILE A 291 -21.94 -7.69 -2.52
C ILE A 291 -21.68 -8.24 -1.12
N VAL A 292 -20.73 -9.18 -1.02
CA VAL A 292 -20.11 -9.59 0.25
C VAL A 292 -18.66 -9.16 0.23
N VAL A 293 -18.22 -8.42 1.24
CA VAL A 293 -16.81 -8.02 1.41
C VAL A 293 -16.16 -8.92 2.44
N LEU A 294 -15.07 -9.60 2.08
CA LEU A 294 -14.30 -10.40 3.00
C LEU A 294 -13.18 -9.57 3.63
N ILE A 295 -13.12 -9.56 4.96
CA ILE A 295 -12.07 -8.90 5.75
C ILE A 295 -11.46 -9.85 6.78
N ASN A 296 -10.25 -9.54 7.22
CA ASN A 296 -9.65 -10.17 8.38
C ASN A 296 -8.71 -9.19 9.12
N SER A 297 -8.02 -9.69 10.15
CA SER A 297 -7.05 -8.91 10.93
C SER A 297 -5.91 -8.29 10.10
N GLY A 298 -5.62 -8.82 8.91
CA GLY A 298 -4.65 -8.27 7.97
C GLY A 298 -5.22 -7.19 7.05
N SER A 299 -6.53 -6.96 7.07
CA SER A 299 -7.17 -5.85 6.37
C SER A 299 -6.95 -4.56 7.16
N ALA A 300 -6.25 -3.57 6.58
CA ALA A 300 -5.92 -2.32 7.27
C ALA A 300 -6.09 -1.09 6.37
N SER A 301 -6.25 0.09 6.99
CA SER A 301 -6.19 1.39 6.32
C SER A 301 -7.16 1.50 5.13
N ALA A 302 -6.66 1.64 3.88
CA ALA A 302 -7.49 1.71 2.68
C ALA A 302 -8.54 0.59 2.57
N SER A 303 -8.19 -0.64 2.97
CA SER A 303 -9.13 -1.78 3.02
C SER A 303 -10.28 -1.53 3.99
N GLU A 304 -9.99 -0.91 5.13
CA GLU A 304 -10.97 -0.57 6.16
C GLU A 304 -11.84 0.61 5.75
N ILE A 305 -11.31 1.54 4.95
CA ILE A 305 -12.09 2.60 4.32
C ILE A 305 -13.13 2.00 3.37
N VAL A 306 -12.73 1.06 2.51
CA VAL A 306 -13.67 0.40 1.59
C VAL A 306 -14.72 -0.39 2.36
N ALA A 307 -14.31 -1.23 3.31
CA ALA A 307 -15.25 -2.01 4.12
C ALA A 307 -16.21 -1.11 4.92
N GLY A 308 -15.69 -0.10 5.60
CA GLY A 308 -16.49 0.85 6.39
C GLY A 308 -17.44 1.70 5.54
N CYS A 309 -17.00 2.14 4.37
CA CYS A 309 -17.85 2.88 3.43
C CYS A 309 -19.03 2.03 2.95
N LEU A 310 -18.75 0.80 2.49
CA LEU A 310 -19.80 -0.09 1.97
C LEU A 310 -20.75 -0.56 3.08
N GLN A 311 -20.23 -0.79 4.30
CA GLN A 311 -21.03 -1.15 5.45
C GLN A 311 -21.96 0.00 5.88
N ASP A 312 -21.44 1.22 6.03
CA ASP A 312 -22.23 2.38 6.49
C ASP A 312 -23.35 2.76 5.53
N HIS A 313 -23.11 2.59 4.22
CA HIS A 313 -24.14 2.79 3.20
C HIS A 313 -25.07 1.58 3.01
N LYS A 314 -24.89 0.50 3.78
CA LYS A 314 -25.63 -0.76 3.64
C LYS A 314 -25.55 -1.32 2.21
N ARG A 315 -24.43 -1.08 1.53
CA ARG A 315 -24.19 -1.49 0.14
C ARG A 315 -23.69 -2.92 0.05
N ALA A 316 -22.97 -3.39 1.07
CA ALA A 316 -22.43 -4.74 1.12
C ALA A 316 -22.53 -5.31 2.54
N VAL A 317 -22.55 -6.64 2.62
CA VAL A 317 -22.39 -7.38 3.87
C VAL A 317 -20.90 -7.61 4.10
N ILE A 318 -20.38 -7.19 5.25
CA ILE A 318 -19.01 -7.45 5.66
C ILE A 318 -18.96 -8.81 6.35
N MET A 319 -18.11 -9.71 5.87
CA MET A 319 -17.96 -11.08 6.39
C MET A 319 -16.50 -11.39 6.71
N GLY A 320 -16.25 -12.15 7.77
CA GLY A 320 -14.91 -12.61 8.13
C GLY A 320 -14.59 -12.36 9.60
N THR A 321 -13.41 -11.81 9.88
CA THR A 321 -12.99 -11.42 11.23
C THR A 321 -12.75 -9.92 11.30
N GLN A 322 -12.73 -9.36 12.51
CA GLN A 322 -12.41 -7.95 12.76
C GLN A 322 -11.11 -7.53 12.07
N SER A 323 -11.11 -6.34 11.47
CA SER A 323 -9.95 -5.77 10.77
C SER A 323 -8.91 -5.17 11.73
N PHE A 324 -7.79 -4.70 11.18
CA PHE A 324 -6.60 -4.31 11.95
C PHE A 324 -6.82 -3.13 12.91
N GLY A 325 -7.54 -2.10 12.46
CA GLY A 325 -7.84 -0.90 13.23
C GLY A 325 -6.93 0.30 12.99
N LYS A 326 -6.43 0.50 11.77
CA LYS A 326 -5.60 1.66 11.44
C LYS A 326 -6.46 2.80 10.92
N GLY A 327 -6.80 3.73 11.79
CA GLY A 327 -7.64 4.91 11.55
C GLY A 327 -6.87 6.22 11.28
N SER A 328 -5.58 6.15 10.97
CA SER A 328 -4.72 7.32 10.74
C SER A 328 -4.30 7.47 9.28
N VAL A 329 -4.08 8.73 8.86
CA VAL A 329 -3.59 9.10 7.53
C VAL A 329 -2.16 9.60 7.67
N GLN A 330 -1.26 9.02 6.87
CA GLN A 330 0.11 9.49 6.77
C GLN A 330 0.31 10.33 5.52
N THR A 331 0.88 11.52 5.69
CA THR A 331 1.39 12.33 4.59
C THR A 331 2.85 11.97 4.33
N ILE A 332 3.18 11.81 3.05
CA ILE A 332 4.55 11.59 2.60
C ILE A 332 5.14 12.92 2.16
N ILE A 333 6.15 13.39 2.88
CA ILE A 333 6.79 14.69 2.65
C ILE A 333 8.19 14.42 2.07
N PRO A 334 8.46 14.78 0.80
CA PRO A 334 9.81 14.68 0.25
C PRO A 334 10.74 15.69 0.91
N LEU A 335 11.97 15.27 1.19
CA LEU A 335 13.01 16.10 1.81
C LEU A 335 14.12 16.43 0.80
N SER A 336 14.92 17.44 1.12
CA SER A 336 15.92 18.03 0.21
C SER A 336 17.07 17.08 -0.17
N ASP A 337 17.36 16.08 0.66
CA ASP A 337 18.40 15.08 0.42
C ASP A 337 17.88 13.81 -0.29
N ASN A 338 16.70 13.91 -0.90
CA ASN A 338 15.95 12.81 -1.51
C ASN A 338 15.44 11.74 -0.54
N SER A 339 15.49 11.98 0.77
CA SER A 339 14.76 11.17 1.75
C SER A 339 13.26 11.55 1.76
N GLY A 340 12.47 10.81 2.52
CA GLY A 340 11.06 11.11 2.73
C GLY A 340 10.70 11.00 4.20
N LEU A 341 9.83 11.89 4.66
CA LEU A 341 9.19 11.80 5.96
C LEU A 341 7.77 11.27 5.77
N ARG A 342 7.46 10.14 6.40
CA ARG A 342 6.09 9.66 6.57
C ARG A 342 5.61 10.16 7.93
N LEU A 343 4.57 10.99 7.94
CA LEU A 343 4.08 11.61 9.17
C LEU A 343 2.57 11.43 9.28
N THR A 344 2.10 11.00 10.45
CA THR A 344 0.65 10.99 10.73
C THR A 344 0.15 12.43 10.88
N THR A 345 -0.74 12.85 9.98
CA THR A 345 -1.24 14.23 9.90
C THR A 345 -2.73 14.36 10.17
N ALA A 346 -3.48 13.25 10.04
CA ALA A 346 -4.91 13.21 10.30
C ALA A 346 -5.36 11.84 10.81
N ARG A 347 -6.52 11.83 11.46
CA ARG A 347 -7.35 10.64 11.65
C ARG A 347 -8.41 10.59 10.54
N TYR A 348 -8.91 9.41 10.21
CA TYR A 348 -10.04 9.27 9.30
C TYR A 348 -11.20 8.53 9.95
N TYR A 349 -12.39 8.79 9.40
CA TYR A 349 -13.65 8.31 9.93
C TYR A 349 -14.53 7.80 8.80
N THR A 350 -15.32 6.78 9.11
CA THR A 350 -16.31 6.20 8.18
C THR A 350 -17.48 7.19 7.95
N PRO A 351 -18.33 6.98 6.93
CA PRO A 351 -19.47 7.88 6.66
C PRO A 351 -20.41 8.13 7.84
N SER A 352 -20.59 7.16 8.73
CA SER A 352 -21.40 7.28 9.94
C SER A 352 -20.66 7.94 11.12
N GLY A 353 -19.43 8.42 10.91
CA GLY A 353 -18.60 9.05 11.93
C GLY A 353 -17.91 8.07 12.89
N ARG A 354 -17.77 6.78 12.54
CA ARG A 354 -17.03 5.83 13.37
C ARG A 354 -15.53 6.08 13.25
N SER A 355 -14.87 6.21 14.40
CA SER A 355 -13.41 6.08 14.48
C SER A 355 -13.06 4.61 14.53
N ILE A 356 -12.21 4.17 13.61
CA ILE A 356 -11.75 2.79 13.54
C ILE A 356 -10.34 2.60 14.12
N GLN A 357 -9.70 3.69 14.57
CA GLN A 357 -8.39 3.63 15.21
C GLN A 357 -8.43 2.71 16.44
N ALA A 358 -7.50 1.75 16.51
CA ALA A 358 -7.40 0.69 17.53
C ALA A 358 -8.61 -0.27 17.63
N LYS A 359 -9.63 -0.11 16.77
CA LYS A 359 -10.86 -0.92 16.77
C LYS A 359 -11.04 -1.71 15.49
N GLY A 360 -10.84 -1.10 14.33
CA GLY A 360 -11.14 -1.68 13.03
C GLY A 360 -12.63 -1.74 12.71
N ILE A 361 -12.94 -2.42 11.62
CA ILE A 361 -14.28 -2.73 11.12
C ILE A 361 -14.69 -4.08 11.69
N THR A 362 -15.81 -4.09 12.42
CA THR A 362 -16.46 -5.31 12.86
C THR A 362 -17.30 -5.89 11.71
N PRO A 363 -17.11 -7.17 11.34
CA PRO A 363 -17.92 -7.79 10.28
C PRO A 363 -19.39 -7.94 10.71
N ASP A 364 -20.31 -7.84 9.76
CA ASP A 364 -21.73 -8.11 9.97
C ASP A 364 -21.97 -9.61 10.20
N ILE A 365 -21.19 -10.46 9.53
CA ILE A 365 -21.19 -11.92 9.71
C ILE A 365 -19.79 -12.37 10.10
N VAL A 366 -19.65 -12.79 11.36
CA VAL A 366 -18.42 -13.40 11.83
C VAL A 366 -18.26 -14.77 11.16
N ALA A 367 -17.14 -14.93 10.47
CA ALA A 367 -16.74 -16.16 9.82
C ALA A 367 -15.25 -16.35 10.03
N GLU A 368 -14.86 -17.31 10.85
CA GLU A 368 -13.47 -17.70 10.97
C GLU A 368 -13.08 -18.61 9.80
N ARG A 369 -11.78 -18.62 9.49
CA ARG A 369 -11.27 -19.53 8.47
C ARG A 369 -11.24 -20.93 9.06
N ILE A 370 -12.08 -21.80 8.50
CA ILE A 370 -12.03 -23.22 8.82
C ILE A 370 -11.14 -23.84 7.74
N GLU A 371 -9.95 -24.28 8.13
CA GLU A 371 -9.26 -25.26 7.27
C GLU A 371 -10.16 -26.50 7.25
N ILE A 372 -10.69 -26.83 6.07
CA ILE A 372 -11.35 -28.12 5.85
C ILE A 372 -10.23 -29.16 5.88
N ALA A 373 -9.73 -29.46 7.07
CA ALA A 373 -8.67 -30.41 7.28
C ALA A 373 -9.27 -31.81 7.06
N SER A 374 -8.62 -32.60 6.21
CA SER A 374 -8.76 -34.06 6.29
C SER A 374 -8.19 -34.63 7.60
N THR A 375 -7.59 -33.81 8.48
CA THR A 375 -7.12 -34.23 9.82
C THR A 375 -7.08 -33.06 10.82
N GLY A 376 -8.10 -32.97 11.68
CA GLY A 376 -7.96 -32.98 13.15
C GLY A 376 -7.23 -31.89 13.96
N GLU A 377 -6.55 -30.89 13.42
CA GLU A 377 -5.87 -29.89 14.28
C GLU A 377 -6.28 -28.44 13.98
N LYS A 378 -7.08 -27.86 14.89
CA LYS A 378 -7.40 -26.42 14.91
C LYS A 378 -6.16 -25.62 15.30
N ARG A 379 -5.61 -24.83 14.37
CA ARG A 379 -4.62 -23.78 14.66
C ARG A 379 -5.33 -22.43 14.61
N GLU A 380 -5.68 -21.89 15.78
CA GLU A 380 -6.14 -20.51 15.91
C GLU A 380 -4.94 -19.57 15.65
N GLY A 381 -5.04 -18.73 14.63
CA GLY A 381 -3.95 -17.85 14.19
C GLY A 381 -3.79 -16.64 15.10
N MET A 382 -2.60 -16.45 15.68
CA MET A 382 -2.20 -15.18 16.31
C MET A 382 -2.08 -14.07 15.25
N HIS A 383 -2.72 -12.92 15.49
CA HIS A 383 -2.75 -11.79 14.56
C HIS A 383 -2.47 -10.48 15.29
N ILE A 384 -1.47 -9.72 14.83
CA ILE A 384 -1.12 -8.38 15.33
C ILE A 384 -2.22 -7.38 14.96
N ARG A 385 -2.64 -6.51 15.88
CA ARG A 385 -3.60 -5.41 15.66
C ARG A 385 -2.99 -4.05 16.02
N GLU A 386 -3.67 -2.96 15.65
CA GLU A 386 -3.17 -1.59 15.90
C GLU A 386 -2.92 -1.32 17.39
N LYS A 387 -3.81 -1.79 18.27
CA LYS A 387 -3.70 -1.64 19.73
C LYS A 387 -2.49 -2.37 20.34
N ASP A 388 -1.94 -3.35 19.62
CA ASP A 388 -0.81 -4.16 20.10
C ASP A 388 0.55 -3.49 19.75
N LEU A 389 0.54 -2.34 19.07
CA LEU A 389 1.75 -1.60 18.68
C LEU A 389 2.20 -0.63 19.79
N GLU A 390 3.51 -0.51 19.99
CA GLU A 390 4.10 0.52 20.87
C GLU A 390 3.78 1.93 20.33
N ASN A 391 3.45 2.86 21.24
CA ASN A 391 3.09 4.27 20.94
C ASN A 391 1.88 4.45 20.00
N HIS A 392 0.98 3.47 19.85
CA HIS A 392 -0.21 3.60 19.02
C HIS A 392 -1.16 4.71 19.52
N PHE A 393 -1.99 5.26 18.62
CA PHE A 393 -3.01 6.23 19.02
C PHE A 393 -4.21 5.55 19.67
N GLU A 394 -4.59 6.02 20.86
CA GLU A 394 -5.82 5.65 21.57
C GLU A 394 -7.07 6.12 20.82
N SER A 395 -8.12 5.30 20.86
CA SER A 395 -9.45 5.66 20.36
C SER A 395 -10.14 6.62 21.33
N ASP A 396 -10.89 7.61 20.82
CA ASP A 396 -11.62 8.58 21.66
C ASP A 396 -12.82 7.94 22.44
N LYS A 397 -12.97 6.60 22.42
CA LYS A 397 -13.94 5.82 23.23
C LYS A 397 -13.33 4.45 23.62
N LYS A 398 -13.17 4.17 24.92
CA LYS A 398 -12.53 2.94 25.47
C LYS A 398 -13.41 1.68 25.31
N ASP A 399 -12.83 0.61 24.76
CA ASP A 399 -13.26 -0.79 24.90
C ASP A 399 -12.00 -1.70 24.96
N ALA A 400 -11.97 -2.71 25.83
CA ALA A 400 -10.77 -3.46 26.21
C ALA A 400 -10.73 -4.92 25.68
N GLN A 401 -9.57 -5.38 25.19
CA GLN A 401 -8.99 -6.74 25.39
C GLN A 401 -7.68 -6.91 24.59
N ASP A 402 -6.66 -7.58 25.15
CA ASP A 402 -5.34 -7.88 24.56
C ASP A 402 -5.31 -9.25 23.83
N GLU A 403 -4.39 -9.45 22.85
CA GLU A 403 -3.58 -10.69 22.73
C GLU A 403 -2.47 -10.70 21.65
N LYS A 404 -1.48 -11.60 21.84
CA LYS A 404 -0.09 -11.63 21.32
C LYS A 404 0.14 -12.26 19.92
N THR A 405 1.41 -12.28 19.47
CA THR A 405 1.91 -12.13 18.09
C THR A 405 2.60 -13.35 17.46
N ALA A 406 2.33 -13.71 16.18
CA ALA A 406 3.20 -14.54 15.30
C ALA A 406 2.95 -14.37 13.77
N LYS A 407 3.93 -14.71 12.90
CA LYS A 407 4.12 -14.26 11.49
C LYS A 407 3.47 -15.12 10.37
N PRO A 408 3.14 -14.56 9.18
CA PRO A 408 2.43 -15.26 8.09
C PRO A 408 3.33 -15.90 7.00
N ALA A 409 2.80 -16.94 6.34
CA ALA A 409 3.42 -17.72 5.24
C ALA A 409 2.74 -17.48 3.86
N PRO A 410 3.38 -17.80 2.72
CA PRO A 410 2.96 -17.36 1.37
C PRO A 410 1.88 -18.24 0.67
N TYR A 411 1.10 -17.62 -0.23
CA TYR A 411 -0.16 -18.09 -0.85
C TYR A 411 -0.02 -18.80 -2.23
N LYS A 412 -0.86 -19.82 -2.52
CA LYS A 412 -1.15 -20.36 -3.88
C LYS A 412 -2.67 -20.31 -4.17
N THR A 413 -3.11 -19.92 -5.38
CA THR A 413 -4.41 -19.22 -5.58
C THR A 413 -5.58 -20.02 -6.19
N ASP A 414 -5.39 -21.21 -6.76
CA ASP A 414 -6.44 -21.85 -7.60
C ASP A 414 -7.26 -22.93 -6.87
N GLU A 415 -6.59 -23.89 -6.22
CA GLU A 415 -7.26 -24.89 -5.39
C GLU A 415 -7.83 -24.27 -4.11
N MET A 416 -7.12 -23.29 -3.54
CA MET A 416 -7.50 -22.67 -2.28
C MET A 416 -8.82 -21.91 -2.34
N ILE A 417 -9.19 -21.26 -3.44
CA ILE A 417 -10.47 -20.50 -3.52
C ILE A 417 -11.68 -21.44 -3.48
N LYS A 418 -11.59 -22.60 -4.17
CA LYS A 418 -12.66 -23.61 -4.15
C LYS A 418 -12.78 -24.31 -2.80
N SER A 419 -11.72 -24.34 -2.02
CA SER A 419 -11.70 -24.89 -0.66
C SER A 419 -11.74 -23.80 0.43
N ASP A 420 -11.92 -22.52 0.08
CA ASP A 420 -11.92 -21.42 1.03
C ASP A 420 -13.30 -21.30 1.67
N SER A 421 -13.39 -21.69 2.94
CA SER A 421 -14.65 -21.70 3.69
C SER A 421 -15.35 -20.34 3.71
N GLN A 422 -14.60 -19.24 3.75
CA GLN A 422 -15.18 -17.88 3.77
C GLN A 422 -15.69 -17.46 2.40
N VAL A 423 -14.98 -17.83 1.31
CA VAL A 423 -15.46 -17.55 -0.06
C VAL A 423 -16.71 -18.36 -0.38
N LEU A 424 -16.73 -19.65 -0.02
CA LEU A 424 -17.91 -20.50 -0.18
C LEU A 424 -19.10 -19.96 0.62
N ARG A 425 -18.89 -19.59 1.89
CA ARG A 425 -19.95 -19.02 2.73
C ARG A 425 -20.48 -17.68 2.19
N ALA A 426 -19.61 -16.85 1.63
CA ALA A 426 -20.01 -15.62 0.95
C ALA A 426 -20.86 -15.92 -0.30
N LEU A 427 -20.44 -16.91 -1.10
CA LEU A 427 -21.19 -17.35 -2.28
C LEU A 427 -22.57 -17.92 -1.90
N ASP A 428 -22.64 -18.74 -0.85
CA ASP A 428 -23.89 -19.31 -0.35
C ASP A 428 -24.85 -18.22 0.14
N LEU A 429 -24.33 -17.18 0.81
CA LEU A 429 -25.14 -16.02 1.21
C LEU A 429 -25.71 -15.29 -0.01
N LEU A 430 -24.91 -15.08 -1.05
CA LEU A 430 -25.35 -14.42 -2.29
C LEU A 430 -26.40 -15.25 -3.04
N LYS A 431 -26.23 -16.58 -3.08
CA LYS A 431 -27.22 -17.51 -3.67
C LYS A 431 -28.50 -17.55 -2.85
N GLY A 432 -28.39 -17.65 -1.53
CA GLY A 432 -29.52 -17.63 -0.60
C GLY A 432 -30.33 -16.35 -0.71
N TRP A 433 -29.68 -15.19 -0.85
CA TRP A 433 -30.34 -13.92 -1.12
C TRP A 433 -31.20 -13.97 -2.38
N GLU A 434 -30.66 -14.49 -3.49
CA GLU A 434 -31.38 -14.58 -4.76
C GLU A 434 -32.58 -15.53 -4.66
N ILE A 435 -32.42 -16.67 -3.98
CA ILE A 435 -33.53 -17.61 -3.72
C ILE A 435 -34.62 -16.92 -2.89
N LEU A 436 -34.27 -16.26 -1.78
CA LEU A 436 -35.26 -15.60 -0.92
C LEU A 436 -35.96 -14.42 -1.61
N LYS A 437 -35.25 -13.68 -2.46
CA LYS A 437 -35.83 -12.60 -3.26
C LYS A 437 -36.90 -13.11 -4.24
N THR A 438 -36.70 -14.32 -4.78
CA THR A 438 -37.65 -14.94 -5.72
C THR A 438 -38.81 -15.66 -5.03
N MET A 439 -38.67 -16.06 -3.76
CA MET A 439 -39.71 -16.79 -3.00
C MET A 439 -40.94 -15.94 -2.58
N GLY A 440 -40.96 -14.62 -2.80
CA GLY A 440 -42.09 -13.76 -2.41
C GLY A 440 -42.25 -13.62 -0.89
N LYS A 441 -43.24 -12.82 -0.44
CA LYS A 441 -43.49 -12.63 1.01
C LYS A 441 -43.87 -13.97 1.64
N LEU A 442 -43.26 -14.28 2.79
CA LEU A 442 -43.62 -15.43 3.62
C LEU A 442 -45.15 -15.42 3.85
N PRO A 443 -45.83 -16.58 3.75
CA PRO A 443 -47.22 -16.68 4.15
C PRO A 443 -47.33 -16.24 5.62
N SER A 444 -48.23 -15.29 5.85
CA SER A 444 -48.53 -14.68 7.15
C SER A 444 -49.11 -15.67 8.15
#